data_AF-A0A7S2LQ29-F1
#
_entry.id   AF-A0A7S2LQ29-F1
#
_cell.length_a   1.000
_cell.length_b   1.000
_cell.length_c   1.000
_cell.angle_alpha   90.00
_cell.angle_beta   90.00
_cell.angle_gamma   90.00
#
_symmetry.space_group_name_H-M   'P 1'
#
loop_
_entity.id
_entity.type
_entity.pdbx_description
1 polymer ?
#
loop_
_entity_poly.entity_id
_entity_poly.type
_entity_poly.pdbx_seq_one_letter_code
_entity_poly.pdbx_strand_id
1 'polypeptide(L)'
;FNRVSLGVQSFDNQLLECSGRAHRRDDIFDAVRMLKEEGIDNFSIDLISGLPGLCLAGWTETLQEAVSLNPSHISCYDLQVEESTPFHKWFGSTNEVDEDTSIAPKISTRNNLGILP
;
A
#
# COMPACT_ATOMS: atom_id res chain seq x y z
N PHE A 1 -10.40 -10.83 -22.55
CA PHE A 1 -9.89 -10.90 -21.16
C PHE A 1 -11.05 -11.23 -20.25
N ASN A 2 -10.87 -12.11 -19.26
CA ASN A 2 -11.97 -12.53 -18.38
C ASN A 2 -11.91 -11.88 -16.99
N ARG A 3 -10.78 -11.27 -16.59
CA ARG A 3 -10.58 -10.56 -15.33
C ARG A 3 -9.36 -9.63 -15.38
N VAL A 4 -9.41 -8.49 -14.69
CA VAL A 4 -8.26 -7.57 -14.49
C VAL A 4 -7.86 -7.57 -13.01
N SER A 5 -6.55 -7.58 -12.69
CA SER A 5 -6.07 -7.40 -11.31
C SER A 5 -5.41 -6.03 -11.17
N LEU A 6 -5.84 -5.25 -10.19
CA LEU A 6 -5.27 -3.96 -9.86
C LEU A 6 -4.42 -4.09 -8.61
N GLY A 7 -3.12 -3.91 -8.78
CA GLY A 7 -2.19 -3.78 -7.67
C GLY A 7 -2.32 -2.39 -7.04
N VAL A 8 -3.25 -2.22 -6.10
CA VAL A 8 -3.50 -0.96 -5.40
C VAL A 8 -2.51 -0.74 -4.26
N GLN A 9 -2.26 -1.77 -3.44
CA GLN A 9 -1.49 -1.75 -2.19
C GLN A 9 -2.05 -0.85 -1.08
N SER A 10 -2.25 0.44 -1.34
CA SER A 10 -2.81 1.44 -0.42
C SER A 10 -3.49 2.57 -1.21
N PHE A 11 -4.39 3.32 -0.57
CA PHE A 11 -4.92 4.58 -1.10
C PHE A 11 -4.19 5.81 -0.56
N ASP A 12 -3.21 5.62 0.32
CA ASP A 12 -2.36 6.70 0.83
C ASP A 12 -1.14 6.90 -0.07
N ASN A 13 -1.06 8.08 -0.71
CA ASN A 13 0.04 8.45 -1.58
C ASN A 13 1.42 8.41 -0.90
N GLN A 14 1.50 8.71 0.40
CA GLN A 14 2.76 8.64 1.13
C GLN A 14 3.21 7.19 1.31
N LEU A 15 2.28 6.28 1.62
CA LEU A 15 2.58 4.86 1.73
C LEU A 15 2.95 4.23 0.37
N LEU A 16 2.27 4.65 -0.70
CA LEU A 16 2.62 4.26 -2.08
C LEU A 16 4.04 4.68 -2.44
N GLU A 17 4.39 5.94 -2.21
CA GLU A 17 5.73 6.45 -2.47
C GLU A 17 6.80 5.73 -1.62
N CYS A 18 6.54 5.57 -0.32
CA CYS A 18 7.45 4.89 0.61
C CYS A 18 7.64 3.40 0.26
N SER A 19 6.64 2.77 -0.35
CA SER A 19 6.72 1.39 -0.85
C SER A 19 7.31 1.28 -2.27
N GLY A 20 7.79 2.40 -2.84
CA GLY A 20 8.42 2.44 -4.16
C GLY A 20 7.43 2.33 -5.32
N ARG A 21 6.15 2.63 -5.09
CA ARG A 21 5.12 2.63 -6.14
C ARG A 21 5.14 3.95 -6.90
N ALA A 22 4.96 3.86 -8.21
CA ALA A 22 4.95 5.00 -9.11
C ALA A 22 3.53 5.59 -9.31
N HIS A 23 2.48 4.81 -9.06
CA HIS A 23 1.10 5.27 -9.14
C HIS A 23 0.66 5.98 -7.87
N ARG A 24 -0.38 6.80 -8.00
CA ARG A 24 -1.07 7.52 -6.94
C ARG A 24 -2.51 7.05 -6.80
N ARG A 25 -3.13 7.50 -5.72
CA ARG A 25 -4.56 7.31 -5.42
C ARG A 25 -5.45 7.60 -6.63
N ASP A 26 -5.25 8.74 -7.29
CA ASP A 26 -6.10 9.15 -8.41
C ASP A 26 -5.97 8.20 -9.62
N ASP A 27 -4.77 7.67 -9.88
CA ASP A 27 -4.55 6.68 -10.95
C ASP A 27 -5.38 5.41 -10.72
N ILE A 28 -5.59 5.01 -9.46
CA ILE A 28 -6.41 3.85 -9.10
C ILE A 28 -7.88 4.14 -9.44
N PHE A 29 -8.39 5.32 -9.09
CA PHE A 29 -9.77 5.70 -9.40
C PHE A 29 -9.98 5.83 -10.90
N ASP A 30 -9.03 6.41 -11.64
CA ASP A 30 -9.08 6.49 -13.09
C ASP A 30 -9.03 5.11 -13.74
N ALA A 31 -8.18 4.20 -13.26
CA ALA A 31 -8.13 2.82 -13.73
C ALA A 31 -9.48 2.12 -13.55
N VAL A 32 -10.09 2.22 -12.36
CA VAL A 32 -11.42 1.61 -12.10
C VAL A 32 -12.51 2.25 -12.96
N ARG A 33 -12.47 3.58 -13.14
CA ARG A 33 -13.41 4.29 -14.01
C ARG A 33 -13.32 3.79 -15.46
N MET A 34 -12.12 3.69 -16.01
CA MET A 34 -11.88 3.18 -17.37
C MET A 34 -12.37 1.73 -17.52
N LEU A 35 -12.11 0.87 -16.53
CA LEU A 35 -12.62 -0.51 -16.56
C LEU A 35 -14.15 -0.55 -16.64
N LYS A 36 -14.83 0.26 -15.83
CA LYS A 36 -16.30 0.33 -15.83
C LYS A 36 -16.87 0.92 -17.12
N GLU A 37 -16.24 1.96 -17.67
CA GLU A 37 -16.62 2.56 -18.95
C GLU A 37 -16.55 1.56 -20.12
N GLU A 38 -15.58 0.65 -20.08
CA GLU A 38 -15.40 -0.44 -21.06
C GLU A 38 -16.26 -1.70 -20.74
N GLY A 39 -17.10 -1.66 -19.71
CA GLY A 39 -17.96 -2.78 -19.31
C GLY A 39 -17.20 -3.95 -18.65
N ILE A 40 -16.03 -3.69 -18.07
CA ILE A 40 -15.21 -4.68 -17.36
C ILE A 40 -15.53 -4.60 -15.86
N ASP A 41 -16.53 -5.36 -15.43
CA ASP A 41 -16.92 -5.45 -14.01
C ASP A 41 -16.11 -6.50 -13.23
N ASN A 42 -15.48 -7.45 -13.93
CA ASN A 42 -14.69 -8.49 -13.28
C ASN A 42 -13.25 -8.02 -13.05
N PHE A 43 -13.03 -7.25 -11.99
CA PHE A 43 -11.71 -6.83 -11.57
C PHE A 43 -11.46 -7.07 -10.07
N SER A 44 -10.20 -7.23 -9.70
CA SER A 44 -9.78 -7.35 -8.31
C SER A 44 -8.85 -6.23 -7.87
N ILE A 45 -8.77 -6.07 -6.55
CA ILE A 45 -7.89 -5.14 -5.87
C ILE A 45 -6.97 -5.93 -4.94
N ASP A 46 -5.66 -5.75 -5.08
CA ASP A 46 -4.65 -6.35 -4.21
C ASP A 46 -4.09 -5.28 -3.25
N LEU A 47 -4.21 -5.51 -1.94
CA LEU A 47 -3.80 -4.62 -0.86
C LEU A 47 -2.63 -5.21 -0.06
N ILE A 48 -1.81 -4.35 0.55
CA ILE A 48 -0.69 -4.76 1.41
C ILE A 48 -0.87 -4.16 2.81
N SER A 49 -0.95 -5.04 3.80
CA SER A 49 -0.95 -4.73 5.23
C SER A 49 0.49 -4.57 5.75
N GLY A 50 0.67 -3.97 6.92
CA GLY A 50 1.99 -3.89 7.56
C GLY A 50 3.00 -2.97 6.87
N LEU A 51 2.55 -2.12 5.93
CA LEU A 51 3.41 -1.09 5.34
C LEU A 51 3.95 -0.16 6.45
N PRO A 52 5.24 0.21 6.42
CA PRO A 52 5.76 1.16 7.38
C PRO A 52 5.01 2.49 7.34
N GLY A 53 4.55 2.96 8.49
CA GLY A 53 3.71 4.16 8.59
C GLY A 53 2.20 3.90 8.48
N LEU A 54 1.78 2.70 8.08
CA LEU A 54 0.37 2.31 8.09
C LEU A 54 -0.10 2.13 9.54
N CYS A 55 -1.12 2.90 9.92
CA CYS A 55 -1.83 2.74 11.18
C CYS A 55 -3.18 2.05 10.97
N LEU A 56 -3.78 1.56 12.06
CA LEU A 56 -5.08 0.88 12.01
C LEU A 56 -6.20 1.73 11.37
N ALA A 57 -6.20 3.05 11.63
CA ALA A 57 -7.15 3.96 11.02
C ALA A 57 -6.96 4.04 9.49
N GLY A 58 -5.73 4.26 9.02
CA GLY A 58 -5.42 4.29 7.59
C GLY A 58 -5.66 2.94 6.90
N TRP A 59 -5.49 1.82 7.61
CA TRP A 59 -5.85 0.50 7.09
C TRP A 59 -7.36 0.34 6.93
N THR A 60 -8.12 0.81 7.92
CA THR A 60 -9.59 0.81 7.87
C THR A 60 -10.09 1.66 6.70
N GLU A 61 -9.53 2.86 6.51
CA GLU A 61 -9.84 3.73 5.37
C GLU A 61 -9.50 3.06 4.03
N THR A 62 -8.32 2.43 3.93
CA THR A 62 -7.90 1.69 2.73
C THR A 62 -8.91 0.59 2.36
N LEU A 63 -9.38 -0.18 3.35
CA LEU A 63 -10.37 -1.23 3.13
C LEU A 63 -11.73 -0.66 2.73
N GLN A 64 -12.17 0.43 3.36
CA GLN A 64 -13.42 1.11 3.00
C GLN A 64 -13.40 1.62 1.56
N GLU A 65 -12.29 2.22 1.14
CA GLU A 65 -12.11 2.68 -0.24
C GLU A 65 -12.13 1.51 -1.23
N ALA A 66 -11.37 0.44 -0.95
CA ALA A 66 -11.37 -0.75 -1.81
C ALA A 66 -12.76 -1.35 -2.00
N VAL A 67 -13.55 -1.46 -0.92
CA VAL A 67 -14.93 -1.96 -0.97
C VAL A 67 -15.84 -1.01 -1.76
N SER A 68 -15.68 0.31 -1.59
CA SER A 68 -16.50 1.31 -2.29
C SER A 68 -16.35 1.26 -3.82
N LEU A 69 -15.21 0.77 -4.31
CA LEU A 69 -14.95 0.60 -5.74
C LEU A 69 -15.73 -0.60 -6.33
N ASN A 70 -16.27 -1.48 -5.48
CA ASN A 70 -17.02 -2.68 -5.83
C ASN A 70 -16.27 -3.65 -6.77
N PRO A 71 -15.05 -4.10 -6.41
CA PRO A 71 -14.36 -5.15 -7.15
C PRO A 71 -15.05 -6.50 -6.96
N SER A 72 -14.82 -7.44 -7.88
CA SER A 72 -15.27 -8.82 -7.74
C SER A 72 -14.51 -9.60 -6.66
N HIS A 73 -13.31 -9.14 -6.29
CA HIS A 73 -12.46 -9.74 -5.25
C HIS A 73 -11.46 -8.72 -4.68
N ILE A 74 -11.21 -8.78 -3.38
CA ILE A 74 -10.13 -8.06 -2.69
C ILE A 74 -9.17 -9.08 -2.07
N SER A 75 -7.89 -8.98 -2.40
CA SER A 75 -6.82 -9.77 -1.76
C SER A 75 -6.07 -8.88 -0.77
N CYS A 76 -5.77 -9.40 0.43
CA CYS A 76 -4.92 -8.70 1.41
C CYS A 76 -3.70 -9.57 1.73
N TYR A 77 -2.51 -8.99 1.60
CA TYR A 77 -1.25 -9.64 1.89
C TYR A 77 -0.52 -8.90 3.00
N ASP A 78 0.15 -9.62 3.89
CA ASP A 78 1.06 -9.00 4.84
C ASP A 78 2.37 -8.64 4.14
N LEU A 79 2.97 -7.51 4.52
CA LEU A 79 4.29 -7.13 4.02
C LEU A 79 5.32 -8.19 4.42
N GLN A 80 5.90 -8.86 3.43
CA GLN A 80 7.02 -9.77 3.64
C GLN A 80 8.34 -9.00 3.42
N VAL A 81 9.18 -9.00 4.46
CA VAL A 81 10.48 -8.33 4.43
C VAL A 81 11.54 -9.38 4.11
N GLU A 82 12.06 -9.35 2.89
CA GLU A 82 13.22 -10.17 2.48
C GLU A 82 14.49 -9.34 2.53
N GLU A 83 15.65 -9.97 2.82
CA GLU A 83 16.95 -9.31 2.99
C GLU A 83 17.39 -8.43 1.80
N SER A 84 16.89 -8.73 0.60
CA SER A 84 17.18 -8.01 -0.65
C SER A 84 16.23 -6.83 -0.92
N THR A 85 15.19 -6.64 -0.12
CA THR A 85 14.15 -5.63 -0.37
C THR A 85 14.51 -4.28 0.24
N PRO A 86 14.05 -3.16 -0.34
CA PRO A 86 14.19 -1.82 0.27
C PRO A 86 13.68 -1.76 1.72
N PHE A 87 12.68 -2.58 2.06
CA PHE A 87 12.12 -2.68 3.41
C PHE A 87 13.06 -3.31 4.44
N HIS A 88 14.01 -4.17 4.03
CA HIS A 88 14.98 -4.73 4.97
C HIS A 88 15.80 -3.64 5.69
N LYS A 89 16.09 -2.53 4.99
CA LYS A 89 16.79 -1.38 5.60
C LYS A 89 15.95 -0.65 6.65
N TRP A 90 14.62 -0.65 6.48
CA TRP A 90 13.70 0.04 7.37
C TRP A 90 13.44 -0.76 8.65
N PHE A 91 13.28 -2.09 8.53
CA PHE A 91 13.06 -2.98 9.67
C PHE A 91 14.36 -3.47 10.33
N GLY A 92 15.49 -3.49 9.61
CA GLY A 92 16.80 -3.89 10.15
C GLY A 92 17.40 -2.91 11.17
N SER A 93 16.77 -1.74 11.38
CA SER A 93 17.18 -0.75 12.39
C SER A 93 16.30 -0.78 13.65
N THR A 94 15.27 -1.63 13.72
CA THR A 94 14.42 -1.78 14.91
C THR A 94 14.86 -3.02 15.68
N ASN A 95 15.62 -2.81 16.78
CA ASN A 95 15.78 -3.85 17.80
C ASN A 95 14.40 -4.21 18.36
N GLU A 96 14.10 -5.50 18.32
CA GLU A 96 13.04 -6.24 19.05
C GLU A 96 11.63 -5.65 19.00
N VAL A 97 10.77 -6.28 18.19
CA VAL A 97 9.31 -6.10 18.25
C VAL A 97 8.73 -7.28 19.03
N ASP A 98 8.23 -7.03 20.25
CA ASP A 98 7.36 -7.95 20.98
C ASP A 98 6.08 -8.20 20.16
N GLU A 99 5.67 -9.47 20.05
CA GLU A 99 4.60 -9.95 19.15
C GLU A 99 3.19 -9.37 19.41
N ASP A 100 2.98 -8.61 20.49
CA ASP A 100 1.66 -8.17 20.94
C ASP A 100 1.29 -6.70 20.63
N THR A 101 2.07 -5.99 19.82
CA THR A 101 1.70 -4.61 19.43
C THR A 101 2.06 -4.31 17.99
N SER A 102 1.15 -4.61 17.05
CA SER A 102 1.21 -4.10 15.69
C SER A 102 0.99 -2.58 15.67
N ILE A 103 2.03 -1.83 15.96
CA ILE A 103 2.12 -0.40 15.67
C ILE A 103 3.43 -0.21 14.91
N ALA A 104 3.32 0.04 13.61
CA ALA A 104 4.46 0.46 12.80
C ALA A 104 5.16 1.66 13.48
N PRO A 105 6.50 1.68 13.54
CA PRO A 105 7.23 2.70 14.29
C PRO A 105 6.94 4.10 13.73
N LYS A 106 6.61 5.05 14.62
CA LYS A 106 6.50 6.47 14.28
C LYS A 106 7.88 7.01 13.94
N ILE A 107 8.11 7.37 12.68
CA ILE A 107 9.36 8.02 12.26
C ILE A 107 9.34 9.49 12.71
N SER A 108 10.31 9.86 13.54
CA SER A 108 10.68 11.26 13.79
C SER A 108 11.38 11.79 12.54
N THR A 109 10.76 12.74 11.85
CA THR A 109 11.34 13.42 10.69
C THR A 109 12.56 14.24 11.10
N ARG A 110 13.76 13.72 10.86
CA ARG A 110 14.94 14.56 10.63
C ARG A 110 15.11 14.74 9.13
N ASN A 111 14.72 15.93 8.67
CA ASN A 111 15.12 16.48 7.38
C ASN A 111 16.62 16.26 7.17
N ASN A 112 16.98 15.59 6.08
CA ASN A 112 18.28 15.77 5.46
C ASN A 112 18.09 15.76 3.94
N LEU A 113 17.68 16.92 3.42
CA LEU A 113 17.98 17.34 2.05
C LEU A 113 19.51 17.50 1.97
N GLY A 114 20.20 16.40 1.69
CA GLY A 114 21.60 16.38 1.33
C GLY A 114 21.72 16.16 -0.18
N ILE A 115 21.85 17.26 -0.92
CA ILE A 115 22.34 17.26 -2.29
C ILE A 115 23.72 16.59 -2.26
N LEU A 116 23.94 15.61 -3.15
CA LEU A 116 25.27 15.07 -3.44
C LEU A 116 25.52 15.17 -4.95
N PRO A 117 26.80 15.37 -5.34
CA PRO A 117 27.22 16.13 -6.52
C PRO A 117 27.08 15.39 -7.85
#